data_AF-A0A1E7FDM8-F1
#
_entry.id   AF-A0A1E7FDM8-F1
#
_cell.length_a   1.000
_cell.length_b   1.000
_cell.length_c   1.000
_cell.angle_alpha   90.00
_cell.angle_beta   90.00
_cell.angle_gamma   90.00
#
_symmetry.space_group_name_H-M   'P 1'
#
loop_
_entity.id
_entity.type
_entity.pdbx_description
1 polymer ?
#
loop_
_entity_poly.entity_id
_entity_poly.type
_entity_poly.pdbx_seq_one_letter_code
_entity_poly.pdbx_strand_id
1 'polypeptide(L)'
;MTIGKSCLWLTTRIVVVGLVASLSILAPFLPGVQSMNSANSINIELEKLEMIDLSALGTPNLDLWDPNLDLLNNNGENENENNRTTMYNLTTETVKGVGNINESCRYKLQIDINITNSLTNDILGESNFKGTCSPTDTTGTNPQDDLPWHTPRKNWLEFPDYIYKTTGFNHVSINWNPCGNQPAGYKQPRYDLNFYTVIPQYRTYMLCDTYKIPEVCQYNQTTHQGRSMFTIPRLVNDPNLLANMPLHFQPDPEFPEAFQYEGLIHYNSKEENFPQTVADWELPTFLMSTYDAAVVSWRAMIPQSFLKGKDSAESSQSQFYVFQTMMGLPSEWNMEFERKTGIMSVFLHGTSADGVCGSEFDRVKNEQQYGIVFEDEDEQDDIDIDIDGSKNIENSAPNFN
;
A
#
# COMPACT_ATOMS: atom_id res chain seq x y z
N MET A 1 -19.06 -38.01 32.78
CA MET A 1 -19.73 -38.12 31.48
C MET A 1 -20.79 -37.04 31.46
N THR A 2 -20.43 -35.87 30.94
CA THR A 2 -21.21 -34.64 31.09
C THR A 2 -21.27 -34.00 29.71
N ILE A 3 -22.46 -34.03 29.10
CA ILE A 3 -22.68 -33.53 27.74
C ILE A 3 -22.99 -32.03 27.85
N GLY A 4 -22.01 -31.20 27.48
CA GLY A 4 -22.19 -29.77 27.35
C GLY A 4 -22.91 -29.45 26.03
N LYS A 5 -24.06 -28.77 26.13
CA LYS A 5 -24.84 -28.29 24.98
C LYS A 5 -24.17 -27.04 24.40
N SER A 6 -23.82 -27.08 23.12
CA SER A 6 -23.38 -25.89 22.36
C SER A 6 -24.58 -25.16 21.79
N CYS A 7 -24.69 -23.85 22.09
CA CYS A 7 -25.61 -22.94 21.43
C CYS A 7 -25.05 -22.56 20.05
N LEU A 8 -25.79 -22.91 19.00
CA LEU A 8 -25.55 -22.52 17.62
C LEU A 8 -26.27 -21.19 17.37
N TRP A 9 -25.54 -20.10 17.14
CA TRP A 9 -26.12 -18.85 16.65
C TRP A 9 -26.08 -18.87 15.12
N LEU A 10 -27.27 -18.96 14.51
CA LEU A 10 -27.47 -18.84 13.07
C LEU A 10 -27.80 -17.37 12.77
N THR A 11 -26.92 -16.66 12.07
CA THR A 11 -27.22 -15.32 11.55
C THR A 11 -27.61 -15.42 10.07
N THR A 12 -28.90 -15.30 9.80
CA THR A 12 -29.46 -15.22 8.44
C THR A 12 -29.33 -13.78 7.93
N ARG A 13 -28.63 -13.56 6.80
CA ARG A 13 -28.70 -12.29 6.06
C ARG A 13 -29.68 -12.42 4.90
N ILE A 14 -30.65 -11.50 4.84
CA ILE A 14 -31.62 -11.35 3.75
C ILE A 14 -30.99 -10.44 2.68
N VAL A 15 -30.97 -10.90 1.44
CA VAL A 15 -30.61 -10.08 0.26
C VAL A 15 -31.91 -9.62 -0.40
N VAL A 16 -32.14 -8.31 -0.45
CA VAL A 16 -33.25 -7.71 -1.19
C VAL A 16 -32.77 -7.35 -2.59
N VAL A 17 -33.34 -7.98 -3.60
CA VAL A 17 -33.13 -7.65 -5.02
C VAL A 17 -34.27 -6.75 -5.47
N GLY A 18 -33.97 -5.47 -5.73
CA GLY A 18 -34.91 -4.52 -6.32
C GLY A 18 -34.74 -4.44 -7.83
N LEU A 19 -35.84 -4.64 -8.57
CA LEU A 19 -35.94 -4.56 -10.02
C LEU A 19 -36.88 -3.41 -10.42
N VAL A 20 -36.66 -2.85 -11.62
CA VAL A 20 -37.51 -1.95 -12.46
C VAL A 20 -37.70 -0.50 -11.94
N ALA A 21 -37.80 0.56 -12.75
CA ALA A 21 -38.08 0.70 -14.18
C ALA A 21 -37.55 2.04 -14.76
N SER A 22 -37.25 2.01 -16.05
CA SER A 22 -36.83 3.14 -16.89
C SER A 22 -38.00 4.06 -17.27
N LEU A 23 -37.80 5.37 -17.17
CA LEU A 23 -38.69 6.40 -17.70
C LEU A 23 -37.88 7.36 -18.58
N SER A 24 -38.24 7.43 -19.86
CA SER A 24 -37.59 8.28 -20.87
C SER A 24 -38.31 9.62 -20.99
N ILE A 25 -37.58 10.74 -20.91
CA ILE A 25 -38.08 12.06 -21.30
C ILE A 25 -37.03 12.73 -22.23
N LEU A 26 -37.51 13.16 -23.39
CA LEU A 26 -36.81 13.92 -24.43
C LEU A 26 -36.80 15.43 -24.11
N ALA A 27 -35.74 16.12 -24.58
CA ALA A 27 -35.69 17.46 -25.25
C ALA A 27 -34.54 18.38 -24.75
N PRO A 28 -34.18 19.51 -25.42
CA PRO A 28 -32.89 19.64 -26.13
C PRO A 28 -32.02 20.88 -25.76
N PHE A 29 -30.75 20.86 -26.22
CA PHE A 29 -29.87 21.98 -26.64
C PHE A 29 -29.40 23.06 -25.63
N LEU A 30 -28.07 23.22 -25.51
CA LEU A 30 -27.27 24.44 -25.79
C LEU A 30 -25.75 24.18 -25.62
N PRO A 31 -24.85 24.79 -26.43
CA PRO A 31 -23.40 24.59 -26.34
C PRO A 31 -22.66 25.76 -25.69
N GLY A 32 -21.54 25.47 -25.02
CA GLY A 32 -20.43 26.40 -24.86
C GLY A 32 -19.88 26.50 -23.44
N VAL A 33 -18.79 25.79 -23.17
CA VAL A 33 -17.82 26.20 -22.14
C VAL A 33 -16.41 25.89 -22.65
N GLN A 34 -15.56 26.91 -22.59
CA GLN A 34 -14.17 26.91 -23.04
C GLN A 34 -13.28 26.12 -22.08
N SER A 35 -12.30 25.42 -22.66
CA SER A 35 -11.16 24.80 -21.98
C SER A 35 -10.26 25.88 -21.36
N MET A 36 -10.05 25.81 -20.04
CA MET A 36 -8.96 26.51 -19.37
C MET A 36 -7.89 25.49 -18.97
N ASN A 37 -6.72 25.62 -19.59
CA ASN A 37 -5.48 25.03 -19.15
C ASN A 37 -4.89 25.91 -18.04
N SER A 38 -4.72 25.37 -16.83
CA SER A 38 -3.67 25.83 -15.91
C SER A 38 -3.32 24.70 -14.94
N ALA A 39 -2.18 24.06 -15.15
CA ALA A 39 -1.57 23.18 -14.17
C ALA A 39 -0.97 24.06 -13.06
N ASN A 40 -1.54 23.96 -11.85
CA ASN A 40 -0.98 24.56 -10.64
C ASN A 40 -0.38 23.44 -9.78
N SER A 41 0.94 23.49 -9.56
CA SER A 41 1.65 22.70 -8.55
C SER A 41 1.41 23.32 -7.16
N ILE A 42 1.18 22.49 -6.14
CA ILE A 42 0.86 22.92 -4.75
C ILE A 42 1.94 22.36 -3.81
N ASN A 43 2.39 23.22 -2.89
CA ASN A 43 3.40 22.97 -1.86
C ASN A 43 2.82 22.17 -0.68
N ILE A 44 3.62 21.24 -0.13
CA ILE A 44 3.33 20.54 1.13
C ILE A 44 4.51 20.75 2.08
N GLU A 45 4.20 21.20 3.30
CA GLU A 45 5.12 21.14 4.43
C GLU A 45 5.12 19.73 5.04
N LEU A 46 6.31 19.11 5.12
CA LEU A 46 6.51 17.92 5.91
C LEU A 46 6.87 18.36 7.33
N GLU A 47 5.95 18.16 8.26
CA GLU A 47 6.25 18.23 9.68
C GLU A 47 7.06 17.00 10.10
N LYS A 48 8.06 17.26 10.95
CA LYS A 48 8.74 16.23 11.72
C LYS A 48 7.77 15.81 12.81
N LEU A 49 7.02 14.71 12.60
CA LEU A 49 6.20 14.11 13.64
C LEU A 49 7.10 13.83 14.85
N GLU A 50 6.81 14.49 15.97
CA GLU A 50 7.36 14.08 17.24
C GLU A 50 6.95 12.63 17.49
N MET A 51 7.96 11.84 17.81
CA MET A 51 7.94 10.39 17.97
C MET A 51 6.70 9.92 18.73
N ILE A 52 5.80 9.20 18.07
CA ILE A 52 4.91 8.28 18.77
C ILE A 52 5.83 7.21 19.35
N ASP A 53 6.00 7.21 20.66
CA ASP A 53 6.79 6.21 21.37
C ASP A 53 6.12 4.83 21.27
N LEU A 54 6.49 4.08 20.24
CA LEU A 54 6.08 2.69 20.03
C LEU A 54 6.96 1.69 20.80
N SER A 55 7.88 2.15 21.68
CA SER A 55 8.75 1.26 22.46
C SER A 55 7.95 0.31 23.37
N ALA A 56 6.74 0.70 23.77
CA ALA A 56 5.79 -0.13 24.51
C ALA A 56 5.28 -1.36 23.71
N LEU A 57 5.42 -1.37 22.38
CA LEU A 57 5.01 -2.49 21.51
C LEU A 57 6.14 -3.48 21.21
N GLY A 58 7.37 -3.25 21.71
CA GLY A 58 8.46 -4.23 21.60
C GLY A 58 8.76 -4.68 20.17
N THR A 59 8.73 -3.78 19.18
CA THR A 59 9.00 -4.08 17.78
C THR A 59 10.48 -3.92 17.44
N PRO A 60 11.27 -4.99 17.26
CA PRO A 60 12.70 -4.85 16.95
C PRO A 60 13.02 -4.38 15.51
N ASN A 61 12.04 -4.19 14.62
CA ASN A 61 12.28 -3.97 13.18
C ASN A 61 11.65 -2.71 12.56
N LEU A 62 11.06 -1.80 13.34
CA LEU A 62 10.62 -0.49 12.82
C LEU A 62 11.72 0.58 12.84
N ASP A 63 12.85 0.30 13.51
CA ASP A 63 13.99 1.23 13.65
C ASP A 63 14.88 1.31 12.40
N LEU A 64 14.60 0.55 11.33
CA LEU A 64 15.34 0.59 10.06
C LEU A 64 14.87 1.73 9.14
N TRP A 65 14.65 2.91 9.72
CA TRP A 65 14.46 4.13 8.97
C TRP A 65 15.83 4.59 8.43
N ASP A 66 15.98 4.63 7.12
CA ASP A 66 17.17 5.19 6.47
C ASP A 66 16.92 6.68 6.16
N PRO A 67 17.48 7.62 6.94
CA PRO A 67 17.32 9.05 6.68
C PRO A 67 18.05 9.52 5.41
N ASN A 68 18.91 8.68 4.81
CA ASN A 68 19.75 9.03 3.67
C ASN A 68 19.18 8.58 2.31
N LEU A 69 18.03 7.91 2.28
CA LEU A 69 17.27 7.78 1.04
C LEU A 69 16.61 9.15 0.75
N ASP A 70 17.32 10.00 0.03
CA ASP A 70 16.81 11.28 -0.48
C ASP A 70 15.61 11.03 -1.41
N LEU A 71 14.43 10.95 -0.81
CA LEU A 71 13.14 11.03 -1.47
C LEU A 71 12.92 12.50 -1.90
N LEU A 72 13.66 12.90 -2.95
CA LEU A 72 13.62 14.23 -3.58
C LEU A 72 13.50 15.42 -2.61
N ASN A 73 14.46 15.57 -1.70
CA ASN A 73 14.80 16.89 -1.18
C ASN A 73 16.07 17.37 -1.89
N ASN A 74 15.90 18.18 -2.95
CA ASN A 74 17.00 18.89 -3.60
C ASN A 74 17.56 19.96 -2.64
N ASN A 75 18.41 19.57 -1.70
CA ASN A 75 19.21 20.51 -0.90
C ASN A 75 20.47 20.90 -1.67
N GLY A 76 20.29 21.73 -2.70
CA GLY A 76 21.34 22.63 -3.17
C GLY A 76 21.21 23.93 -2.38
N GLU A 77 22.19 24.21 -1.52
CA GLU A 77 22.32 25.40 -0.66
C GLU A 77 21.87 26.70 -1.37
N ASN A 78 20.61 27.08 -1.20
CA ASN A 78 20.08 28.43 -1.29
C ASN A 78 18.69 28.39 -0.66
N GLU A 79 18.61 28.89 0.57
CA GLU A 79 17.39 29.07 1.35
C GLU A 79 16.32 29.83 0.55
N ASN A 80 15.39 29.09 -0.02
CA ASN A 80 14.07 29.55 -0.43
C ASN A 80 13.14 28.36 -0.21
N GLU A 81 12.33 28.42 0.86
CA GLU A 81 11.40 27.37 1.32
C GLU A 81 10.32 26.94 0.30
N ASN A 82 10.32 27.51 -0.92
CA ASN A 82 9.29 27.29 -1.93
C ASN A 82 9.58 26.19 -2.98
N ASN A 83 10.68 25.43 -2.84
CA ASN A 83 11.07 24.39 -3.82
C ASN A 83 11.16 22.98 -3.22
N ARG A 84 10.16 22.55 -2.45
CA ARG A 84 10.02 21.12 -2.09
C ARG A 84 9.44 20.34 -3.28
N THR A 85 10.14 19.28 -3.69
CA THR A 85 9.74 18.47 -4.84
C THR A 85 8.77 17.38 -4.39
N THR A 86 7.52 17.45 -4.81
CA THR A 86 6.51 16.43 -4.51
C THR A 86 6.88 15.13 -5.25
N MET A 87 6.96 14.01 -4.52
CA MET A 87 7.31 12.69 -5.11
C MET A 87 6.17 12.00 -5.87
N TYR A 88 4.93 12.48 -5.73
CA TYR A 88 3.77 11.86 -6.35
C TYR A 88 2.85 12.92 -6.94
N ASN A 89 2.15 12.53 -7.99
CA ASN A 89 1.13 13.33 -8.63
C ASN A 89 -0.11 12.46 -8.85
N LEU A 90 -1.23 12.81 -8.20
CA LEU A 90 -2.51 12.15 -8.44
C LEU A 90 -3.37 13.05 -9.33
N THR A 91 -3.75 12.50 -10.48
CA THR A 91 -4.70 13.13 -11.40
C THR A 91 -5.95 12.25 -11.47
N THR A 92 -7.12 12.89 -11.52
CA THR A 92 -8.39 12.18 -11.75
C THR A 92 -8.99 12.66 -13.05
N GLU A 93 -9.55 11.73 -13.82
CA GLU A 93 -10.17 12.01 -15.09
C GLU A 93 -11.60 11.47 -15.07
N THR A 94 -12.57 12.33 -15.39
CA THR A 94 -13.96 11.90 -15.58
C THR A 94 -14.12 11.46 -17.03
N VAL A 95 -14.16 10.15 -17.26
CA VAL A 95 -14.41 9.62 -18.60
C VAL A 95 -15.92 9.54 -18.81
N LYS A 96 -16.46 10.49 -19.59
CA LYS A 96 -17.86 10.44 -20.01
C LYS A 96 -18.06 9.29 -20.99
N GLY A 97 -18.85 8.30 -20.59
CA GLY A 97 -19.25 7.20 -21.47
C GLY A 97 -20.04 7.73 -22.67
N VAL A 98 -19.71 7.25 -23.89
CA VAL A 98 -20.54 7.50 -25.07
C VAL A 98 -21.76 6.57 -25.00
N GLY A 99 -22.82 7.04 -24.34
CA GLY A 99 -24.08 6.30 -24.12
C GLY A 99 -24.61 6.48 -22.69
N ASN A 100 -25.86 6.05 -22.42
CA ASN A 100 -26.51 6.08 -21.09
C ASN A 100 -25.85 5.15 -20.04
N ILE A 101 -24.54 4.94 -20.12
CA ILE A 101 -23.77 4.07 -19.22
C ILE A 101 -22.97 5.02 -18.31
N ASN A 102 -23.21 4.90 -17.01
CA ASN A 102 -22.69 5.73 -15.92
C ASN A 102 -21.25 6.20 -16.16
N GLU A 103 -21.01 7.51 -15.95
CA GLU A 103 -19.67 8.11 -15.98
C GLU A 103 -18.76 7.36 -15.01
N SER A 104 -17.77 6.64 -15.53
CA SER A 104 -16.81 5.92 -14.68
C SER A 104 -15.70 6.88 -14.27
N CYS A 105 -15.62 7.13 -12.98
CA CYS A 105 -14.60 7.94 -12.33
C CYS A 105 -13.26 7.22 -12.39
N ARG A 106 -12.29 7.69 -13.20
CA ARG A 106 -10.97 7.05 -13.32
C ARG A 106 -9.89 7.88 -12.66
N TYR A 107 -8.88 7.20 -12.10
CA TYR A 107 -7.70 7.86 -11.54
C TYR A 107 -6.43 7.45 -12.30
N LYS A 108 -5.44 8.34 -12.26
CA LYS A 108 -4.04 8.09 -12.61
C LYS A 108 -3.16 8.57 -11.46
N LEU A 109 -2.60 7.64 -10.70
CA LEU A 109 -1.62 7.91 -9.65
C LEU A 109 -0.21 7.73 -10.22
N GLN A 110 0.60 8.78 -10.20
CA GLN A 110 2.00 8.76 -10.61
C GLN A 110 2.89 8.89 -9.37
N ILE A 111 3.91 8.05 -9.27
CA ILE A 111 4.98 8.12 -8.27
C ILE A 111 6.31 8.21 -9.00
N ASP A 112 7.05 9.28 -8.74
CA ASP A 112 8.37 9.51 -9.32
C ASP A 112 9.45 9.30 -8.23
N ILE A 113 10.40 8.43 -8.53
CA ILE A 113 11.48 8.05 -7.62
C ILE A 113 12.80 8.34 -8.32
N ASN A 114 13.60 9.23 -7.73
CA ASN A 114 14.95 9.49 -8.21
C ASN A 114 15.90 8.42 -7.67
N ILE A 115 16.34 7.52 -8.54
CA ILE A 115 17.25 6.42 -8.18
C ILE A 115 18.71 6.75 -8.50
N THR A 116 19.04 7.98 -8.91
CA THR A 116 20.41 8.37 -9.29
C THR A 116 21.38 8.22 -8.13
N ASN A 117 20.99 8.60 -6.90
CA ASN A 117 21.82 8.43 -5.71
C ASN A 117 21.95 6.95 -5.28
N SER A 118 21.05 6.08 -5.74
CA SER A 118 21.04 4.65 -5.41
C SER A 118 21.70 3.77 -6.47
N LEU A 119 21.82 4.25 -7.71
CA LEU A 119 22.32 3.46 -8.85
C LEU A 119 23.82 3.63 -9.13
N THR A 120 24.46 4.71 -8.69
CA THR A 120 25.74 5.13 -9.31
C THR A 120 27.01 4.61 -8.65
N ASN A 121 27.02 4.14 -7.41
CA ASN A 121 28.29 3.84 -6.73
C ASN A 121 28.47 2.40 -6.23
N ASP A 122 27.42 1.58 -6.22
CA ASP A 122 27.48 0.36 -5.43
C ASP A 122 27.54 -0.89 -6.30
N ILE A 123 28.60 -1.65 -6.06
CA ILE A 123 28.93 -2.96 -6.62
C ILE A 123 27.82 -3.95 -6.22
N LEU A 124 26.67 -3.84 -6.87
CA LEU A 124 25.51 -4.70 -6.65
C LEU A 124 25.62 -5.88 -7.59
N GLY A 125 26.43 -6.87 -7.17
CA GLY A 125 26.73 -8.10 -7.87
C GLY A 125 27.37 -7.87 -9.24
N GLU A 126 28.39 -8.64 -9.59
CA GLU A 126 28.75 -8.69 -11.02
C GLU A 126 27.50 -9.04 -11.84
N SER A 127 27.42 -8.60 -13.10
CA SER A 127 26.38 -9.07 -14.05
C SER A 127 26.34 -10.60 -14.21
N ASN A 128 27.34 -11.28 -13.63
CA ASN A 128 27.52 -12.72 -13.59
C ASN A 128 27.22 -13.32 -12.20
N PHE A 129 26.60 -12.58 -11.26
CA PHE A 129 26.20 -13.08 -9.95
C PHE A 129 25.11 -14.14 -10.11
N LYS A 130 25.57 -15.39 -10.29
CA LYS A 130 24.75 -16.60 -10.39
C LYS A 130 24.46 -17.23 -9.03
N GLY A 131 24.91 -16.60 -7.94
CA GLY A 131 24.78 -17.09 -6.58
C GLY A 131 23.49 -16.61 -5.93
N THR A 132 22.93 -17.43 -5.02
CA THR A 132 22.12 -16.92 -3.92
C THR A 132 22.93 -15.84 -3.20
N CYS A 133 22.32 -14.73 -2.78
CA CYS A 133 22.91 -13.89 -1.74
C CYS A 133 23.23 -14.75 -0.51
N SER A 134 24.42 -15.32 -0.48
CA SER A 134 24.89 -16.07 0.65
C SER A 134 25.44 -15.04 1.62
N PRO A 135 24.95 -14.97 2.87
CA PRO A 135 25.47 -14.08 3.90
C PRO A 135 26.98 -14.24 4.17
N THR A 136 27.60 -15.29 3.61
CA THR A 136 29.01 -15.63 3.80
C THR A 136 29.98 -14.82 2.95
N ASP A 137 29.55 -14.17 1.87
CA ASP A 137 30.39 -13.23 1.10
C ASP A 137 30.27 -11.82 1.70
N THR A 138 30.84 -11.67 2.90
CA THR A 138 30.86 -10.46 3.72
C THR A 138 31.88 -9.46 3.22
N THR A 139 31.65 -8.76 2.11
CA THR A 139 32.54 -7.65 1.72
C THR A 139 31.82 -6.32 1.70
N GLY A 140 31.59 -5.77 2.90
CA GLY A 140 31.35 -4.35 3.11
C GLY A 140 29.99 -3.99 3.73
N THR A 141 29.99 -2.86 4.41
CA THR A 141 28.81 -2.07 4.73
C THR A 141 28.64 -0.98 3.69
N ASN A 142 27.41 -0.51 3.50
CA ASN A 142 27.11 0.64 2.70
C ASN A 142 27.55 1.90 3.47
N PRO A 143 28.38 2.78 2.88
CA PRO A 143 28.95 3.91 3.62
C PRO A 143 27.92 4.98 4.00
N GLN A 144 26.73 4.97 3.39
CA GLN A 144 25.63 5.89 3.71
C GLN A 144 24.88 5.45 4.97
N ASP A 145 24.64 4.15 5.20
CA ASP A 145 23.81 3.65 6.30
C ASP A 145 24.53 2.70 7.29
N ASP A 146 25.79 2.34 7.01
CA ASP A 146 26.59 1.33 7.71
C ASP A 146 25.93 -0.07 7.82
N LEU A 147 24.91 -0.34 7.00
CA LEU A 147 24.26 -1.64 6.92
C LEU A 147 24.93 -2.50 5.85
N PRO A 148 25.00 -3.83 6.03
CA PRO A 148 25.52 -4.73 5.01
C PRO A 148 24.86 -4.50 3.64
N TRP A 149 25.62 -4.61 2.55
CA TRP A 149 25.10 -4.40 1.18
C TRP A 149 23.90 -5.28 0.81
N HIS A 150 23.80 -6.46 1.43
CA HIS A 150 22.74 -7.43 1.20
C HIS A 150 21.51 -7.23 2.10
N THR A 151 21.55 -6.30 3.05
CA THR A 151 20.40 -6.00 3.91
C THR A 151 19.32 -5.26 3.10
N PRO A 152 18.05 -5.68 3.15
CA PRO A 152 16.98 -4.90 2.52
C PRO A 152 16.86 -3.51 3.15
N ARG A 153 16.61 -2.48 2.33
CA ARG A 153 16.23 -1.15 2.82
C ARG A 153 14.75 -0.94 2.58
N LYS A 154 14.03 -0.47 3.59
CA LYS A 154 12.58 -0.26 3.52
C LYS A 154 12.27 1.18 3.88
N ASN A 155 11.64 1.91 2.98
CA ASN A 155 11.14 3.26 3.21
C ASN A 155 9.65 3.27 2.96
N TRP A 156 8.89 4.15 3.60
CA TRP A 156 7.45 4.26 3.37
C TRP A 156 6.97 5.69 3.51
N LEU A 157 5.83 5.94 2.89
CA LEU A 157 5.14 7.22 2.87
C LEU A 157 3.65 6.98 2.99
N GLU A 158 3.01 7.60 3.97
CA GLU A 158 1.55 7.66 4.04
C GLU A 158 1.00 8.61 2.98
N PHE A 159 -0.05 8.17 2.32
CA PHE A 159 -0.75 9.01 1.37
C PHE A 159 -1.73 9.94 2.07
N PRO A 160 -1.93 11.15 1.53
CA PRO A 160 -3.04 12.00 1.93
C PRO A 160 -4.40 11.30 1.80
N ASP A 161 -5.33 11.71 2.63
CA ASP A 161 -6.70 11.20 2.72
C ASP A 161 -7.43 11.21 1.37
N TYR A 162 -7.20 12.25 0.54
CA TYR A 162 -7.81 12.33 -0.79
C TYR A 162 -7.29 11.23 -1.75
N ILE A 163 -6.03 10.80 -1.60
CA ILE A 163 -5.48 9.68 -2.38
C ILE A 163 -6.09 8.37 -1.89
N TYR A 164 -6.21 8.18 -0.57
CA TYR A 164 -6.83 6.99 -0.01
C TYR A 164 -8.30 6.84 -0.45
N LYS A 165 -9.10 7.90 -0.35
CA LYS A 165 -10.51 7.88 -0.80
C LYS A 165 -10.66 7.64 -2.31
N THR A 166 -9.68 8.09 -3.10
CA THR A 166 -9.70 7.89 -4.55
C THR A 166 -9.22 6.50 -4.96
N THR A 167 -8.12 6.01 -4.38
CA THR A 167 -7.42 4.80 -4.85
C THR A 167 -7.62 3.58 -3.96
N GLY A 168 -8.09 3.78 -2.72
CA GLY A 168 -8.11 2.74 -1.68
C GLY A 168 -6.74 2.41 -1.09
N PHE A 169 -5.64 3.06 -1.54
CA PHE A 169 -4.31 2.87 -0.97
C PHE A 169 -4.02 3.92 0.09
N ASN A 170 -3.67 3.47 1.30
CA ASN A 170 -3.37 4.35 2.41
C ASN A 170 -1.89 4.76 2.43
N HIS A 171 -0.97 3.86 2.11
CA HIS A 171 0.45 4.19 2.08
C HIS A 171 1.19 3.36 1.04
N VAL A 172 2.40 3.81 0.68
CA VAL A 172 3.33 3.08 -0.16
C VAL A 172 4.62 2.78 0.59
N SER A 173 5.19 1.59 0.43
CA SER A 173 6.57 1.31 0.82
C SER A 173 7.46 1.05 -0.39
N ILE A 174 8.64 1.64 -0.41
CA ILE A 174 9.67 1.46 -1.41
C ILE A 174 10.78 0.63 -0.75
N ASN A 175 10.91 -0.61 -1.19
CA ASN A 175 11.87 -1.55 -0.60
C ASN A 175 12.96 -1.87 -1.63
N TRP A 176 14.22 -1.59 -1.30
CA TRP A 176 15.35 -2.13 -2.03
C TRP A 176 15.68 -3.52 -1.50
N ASN A 177 15.53 -4.54 -2.35
CA ASN A 177 15.86 -5.92 -2.04
C ASN A 177 17.08 -6.35 -2.88
N PRO A 178 18.31 -6.18 -2.37
CA PRO A 178 19.54 -6.47 -3.12
C PRO A 178 19.67 -7.96 -3.49
N CYS A 179 18.92 -8.83 -2.82
CA CYS A 179 18.98 -10.27 -3.00
C CYS A 179 17.74 -10.86 -3.66
N GLY A 180 16.77 -9.99 -3.98
CA GLY A 180 15.39 -10.40 -4.21
C GLY A 180 14.82 -11.16 -3.02
N ASN A 181 13.59 -11.61 -3.19
CA ASN A 181 12.91 -12.56 -2.32
C ASN A 181 12.13 -13.54 -3.20
N GLN A 182 11.50 -14.52 -2.57
CA GLN A 182 10.59 -15.44 -3.25
C GLN A 182 9.46 -14.70 -4.01
N PRO A 183 8.84 -15.36 -5.01
CA PRO A 183 9.11 -16.73 -5.50
C PRO A 183 10.44 -16.88 -6.27
N ALA A 184 10.86 -18.13 -6.51
CA ALA A 184 12.22 -18.47 -6.94
C ALA A 184 12.67 -17.76 -8.24
N GLY A 185 11.76 -17.58 -9.20
CA GLY A 185 12.02 -16.87 -10.45
C GLY A 185 12.35 -15.39 -10.29
N TYR A 186 12.02 -14.78 -9.14
CA TYR A 186 12.21 -13.36 -8.90
C TYR A 186 13.39 -13.05 -7.95
N LYS A 187 14.24 -14.01 -7.62
CA LYS A 187 15.37 -13.86 -6.67
C LYS A 187 16.59 -13.12 -7.25
N GLN A 188 16.40 -11.88 -7.72
CA GLN A 188 17.48 -10.96 -8.13
C GLN A 188 17.33 -9.59 -7.46
N PRO A 189 18.40 -8.76 -7.44
CA PRO A 189 18.31 -7.38 -6.98
C PRO A 189 17.13 -6.64 -7.61
N ARG A 190 16.28 -6.02 -6.79
CA ARG A 190 15.05 -5.36 -7.26
C ARG A 190 14.56 -4.29 -6.30
N TYR A 191 13.71 -3.40 -6.82
CA TYR A 191 12.86 -2.54 -6.00
C TYR A 191 11.46 -3.12 -5.92
N ASP A 192 10.88 -3.15 -4.72
CA ASP A 192 9.48 -3.51 -4.50
C ASP A 192 8.72 -2.26 -4.05
N LEU A 193 7.76 -1.80 -4.85
CA LEU A 193 6.83 -0.72 -4.48
C LEU A 193 5.53 -1.35 -4.00
N ASN A 194 5.28 -1.27 -2.70
CA ASN A 194 4.15 -1.89 -2.03
C ASN A 194 3.09 -0.85 -1.72
N PHE A 195 1.96 -0.91 -2.40
CA PHE A 195 0.81 -0.06 -2.14
C PHE A 195 -0.14 -0.80 -1.20
N TYR A 196 -0.29 -0.30 0.01
CA TYR A 196 -1.10 -0.94 1.05
C TYR A 196 -2.50 -0.35 1.11
N THR A 197 -3.51 -1.22 1.21
CA THR A 197 -4.93 -0.83 1.35
C THR A 197 -5.34 -0.62 2.82
N VAL A 198 -4.43 -0.93 3.73
CA VAL A 198 -4.59 -0.85 5.18
C VAL A 198 -3.64 0.19 5.77
N ILE A 199 -4.00 0.76 6.91
CA ILE A 199 -3.15 1.72 7.64
C ILE A 199 -1.89 1.05 8.23
N PRO A 200 -0.78 1.78 8.46
CA PRO A 200 0.44 1.19 9.00
C PRO A 200 0.23 0.51 10.36
N GLN A 201 -0.63 1.07 11.21
CA GLN A 201 -0.95 0.54 12.54
C GLN A 201 -1.62 -0.84 12.42
N TYR A 202 -2.50 -1.04 11.44
CA TYR A 202 -3.14 -2.34 11.20
C TYR A 202 -2.12 -3.41 10.86
N ARG A 203 -1.08 -3.06 10.09
CA ARG A 203 -0.01 -3.99 9.72
C ARG A 203 0.70 -4.55 10.94
N THR A 204 0.85 -3.78 12.02
CA THR A 204 1.48 -4.26 13.27
C THR A 204 0.75 -5.44 13.93
N TYR A 205 -0.53 -5.68 13.58
CA TYR A 205 -1.30 -6.84 14.03
C TYR A 205 -1.21 -8.05 13.09
N MET A 206 -0.61 -7.88 11.92
CA MET A 206 -0.31 -8.96 10.99
C MET A 206 0.94 -9.71 11.50
N LEU A 207 0.72 -10.51 12.54
CA LEU A 207 1.76 -11.25 13.26
C LEU A 207 1.61 -12.76 13.06
N CYS A 208 2.75 -13.45 13.18
CA CYS A 208 2.83 -14.90 13.15
C CYS A 208 3.19 -15.43 14.53
N ASP A 209 2.61 -16.57 14.91
CA ASP A 209 2.95 -17.28 16.15
C ASP A 209 4.08 -18.29 15.95
N THR A 210 4.23 -18.83 14.73
CA THR A 210 5.32 -19.71 14.36
C THR A 210 6.05 -19.21 13.11
N TYR A 211 7.39 -19.34 13.10
CA TYR A 211 8.25 -18.82 12.05
C TYR A 211 9.08 -19.94 11.42
N LYS A 212 9.17 -19.96 10.08
CA LYS A 212 10.06 -20.85 9.33
C LYS A 212 11.51 -20.36 9.40
N ILE A 213 11.67 -19.06 9.16
CA ILE A 213 12.87 -18.24 9.34
C ILE A 213 12.40 -16.87 9.86
N PRO A 214 13.28 -15.99 10.35
CA PRO A 214 12.85 -14.65 10.77
C PRO A 214 11.96 -13.98 9.71
N GLU A 215 10.85 -13.38 10.16
CA GLU A 215 9.81 -12.73 9.34
C GLU A 215 8.95 -13.63 8.43
N VAL A 216 9.37 -14.87 8.12
CA VAL A 216 8.58 -15.81 7.30
C VAL A 216 7.74 -16.73 8.15
N CYS A 217 6.43 -16.65 7.97
CA CYS A 217 5.46 -17.39 8.75
C CYS A 217 5.40 -18.86 8.34
N GLN A 218 5.35 -19.75 9.33
CA GLN A 218 5.16 -21.18 9.07
C GLN A 218 3.67 -21.49 8.86
N TYR A 219 3.29 -22.36 7.92
CA TYR A 219 1.86 -22.62 7.65
C TYR A 219 1.05 -23.12 8.87
N ASN A 220 1.67 -23.80 9.84
CA ASN A 220 1.01 -24.42 10.99
C ASN A 220 0.73 -23.46 12.16
N GLN A 221 0.16 -22.28 11.87
CA GLN A 221 -0.19 -21.26 12.85
C GLN A 221 -1.27 -21.74 13.84
N THR A 222 -1.09 -21.45 15.12
CA THR A 222 -1.97 -21.90 16.22
C THR A 222 -2.88 -20.79 16.76
N THR A 223 -2.51 -19.53 16.55
CA THR A 223 -3.31 -18.38 16.97
C THR A 223 -4.32 -17.97 15.90
N HIS A 224 -5.33 -17.17 16.27
CA HIS A 224 -6.24 -16.61 15.28
C HIS A 224 -5.52 -15.66 14.32
N GLN A 225 -4.69 -14.75 14.84
CA GLN A 225 -3.89 -13.80 14.06
C GLN A 225 -2.93 -14.50 13.09
N GLY A 226 -2.21 -15.51 13.56
CA GLY A 226 -1.34 -16.32 12.72
C GLY A 226 -2.12 -17.05 11.63
N ARG A 227 -3.26 -17.68 11.94
CA ARG A 227 -4.10 -18.33 10.92
C ARG A 227 -4.66 -17.34 9.88
N SER A 228 -4.95 -16.10 10.27
CA SER A 228 -5.39 -15.06 9.35
C SER A 228 -4.36 -14.74 8.27
N MET A 229 -3.06 -15.00 8.49
CA MET A 229 -2.05 -14.93 7.44
C MET A 229 -2.36 -15.85 6.26
N PHE A 230 -2.84 -17.06 6.52
CA PHE A 230 -3.07 -18.07 5.49
C PHE A 230 -4.53 -18.17 5.05
N THR A 231 -5.36 -17.19 5.42
CA THR A 231 -6.77 -17.14 5.03
C THR A 231 -6.91 -16.43 3.68
N ILE A 232 -7.47 -17.12 2.70
CA ILE A 232 -7.49 -16.72 1.28
C ILE A 232 -8.92 -16.28 0.87
N PRO A 233 -9.10 -15.20 0.08
CA PRO A 233 -10.40 -14.69 -0.37
C PRO A 233 -11.04 -15.54 -1.49
N ARG A 234 -11.36 -16.81 -1.22
CA ARG A 234 -11.97 -17.70 -2.22
C ARG A 234 -13.44 -17.35 -2.47
N LEU A 235 -13.89 -17.50 -3.72
CA LEU A 235 -15.32 -17.41 -4.03
C LEU A 235 -16.07 -18.65 -3.54
N VAL A 236 -17.29 -18.44 -3.05
CA VAL A 236 -18.17 -19.52 -2.59
C VAL A 236 -18.55 -20.46 -3.75
N ASN A 237 -18.77 -19.91 -4.94
CA ASN A 237 -19.23 -20.68 -6.11
C ASN A 237 -18.08 -21.33 -6.90
N ASP A 238 -16.85 -20.83 -6.77
CA ASP A 238 -15.66 -21.40 -7.38
C ASP A 238 -14.44 -21.19 -6.45
N PRO A 239 -14.08 -22.21 -5.64
CA PRO A 239 -13.00 -22.06 -4.67
C PRO A 239 -11.61 -21.93 -5.31
N ASN A 240 -11.47 -22.13 -6.62
CA ASN A 240 -10.20 -21.92 -7.33
C ASN A 240 -9.97 -20.46 -7.72
N LEU A 241 -10.99 -19.62 -7.57
CA LEU A 241 -10.96 -18.21 -7.92
C LEU A 241 -10.84 -17.36 -6.65
N LEU A 242 -10.00 -16.34 -6.72
CA LEU A 242 -9.73 -15.42 -5.63
C LEU A 242 -10.38 -14.06 -5.90
N ALA A 243 -11.25 -13.61 -4.99
CA ALA A 243 -11.89 -12.30 -5.10
C ALA A 243 -10.85 -11.19 -5.04
N ASN A 244 -11.05 -10.12 -5.82
CA ASN A 244 -10.16 -8.96 -5.89
C ASN A 244 -8.72 -9.28 -6.32
N MET A 245 -8.51 -10.38 -7.05
CA MET A 245 -7.21 -10.73 -7.62
C MET A 245 -7.31 -11.01 -9.12
N PRO A 246 -6.20 -10.83 -9.86
CA PRO A 246 -6.16 -11.24 -11.25
C PRO A 246 -6.45 -12.73 -11.43
N LEU A 247 -6.91 -13.10 -12.61
CA LEU A 247 -7.11 -14.50 -12.96
C LEU A 247 -5.79 -15.29 -12.78
N HIS A 248 -5.89 -16.49 -12.22
CA HIS A 248 -4.77 -17.40 -11.93
C HIS A 248 -3.79 -16.98 -10.82
N PHE A 249 -4.00 -15.83 -10.17
CA PHE A 249 -3.28 -15.54 -8.93
C PHE A 249 -3.63 -16.57 -7.87
N GLN A 250 -2.59 -17.07 -7.22
CA GLN A 250 -2.68 -18.04 -6.12
C GLN A 250 -1.42 -17.94 -5.26
N PRO A 251 -1.46 -18.42 -4.01
CA PRO A 251 -0.23 -18.68 -3.28
C PRO A 251 0.61 -19.72 -4.00
N ASP A 252 1.91 -19.74 -3.69
CA ASP A 252 2.76 -20.84 -4.12
C ASP A 252 2.14 -22.20 -3.68
N PRO A 253 1.90 -23.13 -4.61
CA PRO A 253 1.20 -24.37 -4.32
C PRO A 253 2.03 -25.34 -3.47
N GLU A 254 3.36 -25.25 -3.52
CA GLU A 254 4.27 -26.14 -2.78
C GLU A 254 4.68 -25.51 -1.45
N PHE A 255 4.98 -24.22 -1.46
CA PHE A 255 5.48 -23.48 -0.30
C PHE A 255 4.79 -22.11 -0.17
N PRO A 256 3.53 -22.05 0.30
CA PRO A 256 2.87 -20.76 0.50
C PRO A 256 3.63 -19.93 1.52
N GLU A 257 4.09 -18.74 1.11
CA GLU A 257 4.87 -17.85 1.96
C GLU A 257 4.04 -16.64 2.38
N ALA A 258 3.91 -16.48 3.69
CA ALA A 258 3.41 -15.26 4.29
C ALA A 258 4.55 -14.60 5.07
N PHE A 259 4.60 -13.28 5.00
CA PHE A 259 5.58 -12.47 5.72
C PHE A 259 4.86 -11.64 6.78
N GLN A 260 5.47 -11.55 7.96
CA GLN A 260 5.01 -10.65 9.00
C GLN A 260 4.88 -9.23 8.44
N TYR A 261 3.80 -8.52 8.79
CA TYR A 261 3.49 -7.17 8.28
C TYR A 261 3.19 -7.03 6.78
N GLU A 262 3.29 -8.10 5.98
CA GLU A 262 3.00 -8.06 4.53
C GLU A 262 1.88 -9.02 4.13
N GLY A 263 1.65 -10.12 4.87
CA GLY A 263 0.61 -11.11 4.59
C GLY A 263 1.08 -12.24 3.66
N LEU A 264 0.13 -13.06 3.22
CA LEU A 264 0.36 -14.17 2.28
C LEU A 264 0.50 -13.63 0.85
N ILE A 265 1.57 -14.05 0.17
CA ILE A 265 1.90 -13.62 -1.19
C ILE A 265 1.12 -14.44 -2.23
N HIS A 266 0.58 -13.76 -3.24
CA HIS A 266 -0.13 -14.33 -4.38
C HIS A 266 0.47 -13.80 -5.68
N TYR A 267 0.67 -14.70 -6.64
CA TYR A 267 1.22 -14.38 -7.95
C TYR A 267 0.69 -15.37 -9.00
N ASN A 268 0.87 -15.06 -10.28
CA ASN A 268 0.48 -15.95 -11.37
C ASN A 268 1.61 -16.93 -11.71
N SER A 269 1.68 -18.06 -11.01
CA SER A 269 2.68 -19.10 -11.31
C SER A 269 2.44 -19.86 -12.63
N LYS A 270 1.30 -19.62 -13.29
CA LYS A 270 0.91 -20.26 -14.55
C LYS A 270 1.06 -19.35 -15.76
N GLU A 271 1.57 -18.14 -15.56
CA GLU A 271 1.82 -17.23 -16.66
C GLU A 271 2.85 -17.83 -17.61
N GLU A 272 2.61 -17.71 -18.92
CA GLU A 272 3.55 -18.20 -19.94
C GLU A 272 4.95 -17.59 -19.77
N ASN A 273 5.00 -16.36 -19.26
CA ASN A 273 6.23 -15.60 -19.01
C ASN A 273 6.69 -15.65 -17.54
N PHE A 274 6.19 -16.59 -16.72
CA PHE A 274 6.73 -16.77 -15.37
C PHE A 274 8.20 -17.20 -15.46
N PRO A 275 9.15 -16.42 -14.91
CA PRO A 275 10.57 -16.71 -15.07
C PRO A 275 10.92 -18.03 -14.36
N GLN A 276 11.40 -18.99 -15.14
CA GLN A 276 11.81 -20.30 -14.61
C GLN A 276 13.15 -20.19 -13.88
N THR A 277 14.02 -19.29 -14.33
CA THR A 277 15.27 -18.96 -13.66
C THR A 277 15.33 -17.47 -13.36
N VAL A 278 16.14 -17.12 -12.37
CA VAL A 278 16.39 -15.72 -11.99
C VAL A 278 16.86 -14.87 -13.17
N ALA A 279 17.61 -15.47 -14.10
CA ALA A 279 18.14 -14.76 -15.27
C ALA A 279 17.08 -14.46 -16.34
N ASP A 280 15.92 -15.14 -16.32
CA ASP A 280 14.86 -14.95 -17.31
C ASP A 280 13.96 -13.76 -16.97
N TRP A 281 14.12 -13.15 -15.79
CA TRP A 281 13.28 -12.04 -15.35
C TRP A 281 13.88 -10.69 -15.78
N GLU A 282 13.34 -10.10 -16.83
CA GLU A 282 13.86 -8.82 -17.38
C GLU A 282 12.89 -7.65 -17.22
N LEU A 283 11.58 -7.92 -17.15
CA LEU A 283 10.54 -6.91 -17.12
C LEU A 283 9.93 -6.77 -15.73
N PRO A 284 9.51 -5.56 -15.31
CA PRO A 284 8.71 -5.37 -14.12
C PRO A 284 7.51 -6.33 -14.09
N THR A 285 7.09 -6.72 -12.90
CA THR A 285 5.88 -7.55 -12.70
C THR A 285 5.23 -7.12 -11.39
N PHE A 286 4.12 -7.74 -11.01
CA PHE A 286 3.50 -7.44 -9.72
C PHE A 286 3.01 -8.70 -9.02
N LEU A 287 2.90 -8.59 -7.71
CA LEU A 287 2.25 -9.57 -6.85
C LEU A 287 1.25 -8.86 -5.95
N MET A 288 0.40 -9.64 -5.30
CA MET A 288 -0.53 -9.12 -4.31
C MET A 288 -0.39 -9.90 -3.02
N SER A 289 -0.76 -9.29 -1.90
CA SER A 289 -0.78 -9.99 -0.63
C SER A 289 -2.13 -9.92 0.08
N THR A 290 -2.41 -10.93 0.90
CA THR A 290 -3.65 -10.99 1.69
C THR A 290 -3.38 -11.21 3.17
N TYR A 291 -4.32 -10.72 3.97
CA TYR A 291 -4.47 -11.08 5.37
C TYR A 291 -5.96 -11.16 5.68
N ASP A 292 -6.36 -12.19 6.42
CA ASP A 292 -7.74 -12.42 6.85
C ASP A 292 -8.77 -12.40 5.69
N ALA A 293 -8.44 -13.04 4.56
CA ALA A 293 -9.25 -13.02 3.34
C ALA A 293 -9.53 -11.61 2.76
N ALA A 294 -8.66 -10.64 3.02
CA ALA A 294 -8.69 -9.33 2.37
C ALA A 294 -7.36 -9.06 1.65
N VAL A 295 -7.42 -8.37 0.51
CA VAL A 295 -6.22 -7.85 -0.17
C VAL A 295 -5.66 -6.71 0.69
N VAL A 296 -4.42 -6.84 1.13
CA VAL A 296 -3.75 -5.84 1.97
C VAL A 296 -2.64 -5.09 1.26
N SER A 297 -2.08 -5.66 0.17
CA SER A 297 -1.14 -4.93 -0.68
C SER A 297 -1.20 -5.32 -2.15
N TRP A 298 -0.84 -4.37 -2.99
CA TRP A 298 -0.45 -4.54 -4.39
C TRP A 298 1.03 -4.14 -4.50
N ARG A 299 1.89 -4.99 -5.08
CA ARG A 299 3.34 -4.79 -5.10
C ARG A 299 3.89 -4.85 -6.51
N ALA A 300 4.38 -3.74 -7.04
CA ALA A 300 5.24 -3.76 -8.22
C ALA A 300 6.64 -4.23 -7.85
N MET A 301 7.16 -5.21 -8.57
CA MET A 301 8.54 -5.70 -8.48
C MET A 301 9.30 -5.27 -9.73
N ILE A 302 10.36 -4.49 -9.54
CA ILE A 302 11.12 -3.86 -10.62
C ILE A 302 12.54 -4.40 -10.55
N PRO A 303 12.94 -5.28 -11.48
CA PRO A 303 14.27 -5.88 -11.43
C PRO A 303 15.32 -4.81 -11.73
N GLN A 304 16.46 -4.88 -11.04
CA GLN A 304 17.54 -3.92 -11.24
C GLN A 304 18.08 -3.94 -12.69
N SER A 305 18.02 -5.09 -13.36
CA SER A 305 18.41 -5.24 -14.77
C SER A 305 17.62 -4.30 -15.69
N PHE A 306 16.33 -4.09 -15.43
CA PHE A 306 15.49 -3.14 -16.15
C PHE A 306 15.98 -1.69 -16.01
N LEU A 307 16.47 -1.32 -14.82
CA LEU A 307 16.97 0.03 -14.52
C LEU A 307 18.42 0.26 -14.97
N LYS A 308 19.20 -0.81 -15.18
CA LYS A 308 20.61 -0.75 -15.61
C LYS A 308 20.79 -0.76 -17.14
N GLY A 309 19.70 -0.75 -17.91
CA GLY A 309 19.73 -0.70 -19.37
C GLY A 309 20.55 0.47 -19.93
N LYS A 310 21.02 0.33 -21.18
CA LYS A 310 21.75 1.41 -21.87
C LYS A 310 20.87 2.62 -22.19
N ASP A 311 19.59 2.36 -22.39
CA ASP A 311 18.59 3.34 -22.82
C ASP A 311 17.50 3.48 -21.75
N SER A 312 16.66 4.51 -21.89
CA SER A 312 15.41 4.60 -21.13
C SER A 312 14.55 3.36 -21.42
N ALA A 313 13.75 2.94 -20.44
CA ALA A 313 12.96 1.71 -20.52
C ALA A 313 11.50 1.99 -20.12
N GLU A 314 10.57 1.25 -20.72
CA GLU A 314 9.14 1.33 -20.40
C GLU A 314 8.56 -0.09 -20.30
N SER A 315 7.57 -0.26 -19.43
CA SER A 315 6.78 -1.48 -19.31
C SER A 315 5.35 -1.11 -18.94
N SER A 316 4.37 -1.82 -19.50
CA SER A 316 2.95 -1.65 -19.16
C SER A 316 2.28 -3.00 -19.10
N GLN A 317 1.36 -3.15 -18.15
CA GLN A 317 0.54 -4.34 -17.97
C GLN A 317 -0.88 -3.93 -17.58
N SER A 318 -1.86 -4.64 -18.12
CA SER A 318 -3.25 -4.53 -17.71
C SER A 318 -3.66 -5.77 -16.93
N GLN A 319 -4.56 -5.60 -15.97
CA GLN A 319 -5.11 -6.69 -15.18
C GLN A 319 -6.64 -6.67 -15.13
N PHE A 320 -7.20 -7.88 -15.09
CA PHE A 320 -8.63 -8.10 -14.89
C PHE A 320 -8.83 -8.86 -13.58
N TYR A 321 -9.57 -8.24 -12.66
CA TYR A 321 -9.85 -8.82 -11.36
C TYR A 321 -11.06 -9.74 -11.38
N VAL A 322 -10.95 -10.85 -10.68
CA VAL A 322 -12.03 -11.79 -10.46
C VAL A 322 -12.93 -11.26 -9.34
N PHE A 323 -14.21 -11.03 -9.64
CA PHE A 323 -15.22 -10.47 -8.72
C PHE A 323 -14.69 -9.25 -7.94
N GLN A 324 -14.31 -8.20 -8.66
CA GLN A 324 -13.79 -6.98 -8.07
C GLN A 324 -14.86 -6.27 -7.23
N THR A 325 -14.68 -6.29 -5.91
CA THR A 325 -15.41 -5.47 -4.93
C THR A 325 -14.57 -4.28 -4.47
N MET A 326 -13.24 -4.34 -4.62
CA MET A 326 -12.31 -3.25 -4.32
C MET A 326 -12.06 -2.45 -5.61
N MET A 327 -12.93 -1.47 -5.86
CA MET A 327 -12.91 -0.69 -7.12
C MET A 327 -11.63 0.12 -7.31
N GLY A 328 -10.98 0.51 -6.21
CA GLY A 328 -9.72 1.27 -6.20
C GLY A 328 -8.50 0.50 -6.72
N LEU A 329 -8.55 -0.83 -6.85
CA LEU A 329 -7.40 -1.58 -7.37
C LEU A 329 -7.08 -1.18 -8.83
N PRO A 330 -5.79 -1.04 -9.19
CA PRO A 330 -5.39 -0.57 -10.50
C PRO A 330 -5.76 -1.59 -11.58
N SER A 331 -6.46 -1.18 -12.63
CA SER A 331 -6.74 -2.02 -13.80
C SER A 331 -5.59 -2.05 -14.81
N GLU A 332 -4.72 -1.04 -14.77
CA GLU A 332 -3.54 -0.92 -15.61
C GLU A 332 -2.43 -0.27 -14.79
N TRP A 333 -1.19 -0.67 -15.05
CA TRP A 333 -0.04 0.03 -14.53
C TRP A 333 1.05 0.10 -15.59
N ASN A 334 1.78 1.20 -15.57
CA ASN A 334 2.94 1.41 -16.41
C ASN A 334 4.10 1.92 -15.58
N MET A 335 5.29 1.62 -16.05
CA MET A 335 6.53 2.00 -15.41
C MET A 335 7.48 2.50 -16.48
N GLU A 336 8.05 3.67 -16.24
CA GLU A 336 8.98 4.36 -17.11
C GLU A 336 10.27 4.62 -16.33
N PHE A 337 11.41 4.43 -16.99
CA PHE A 337 12.71 4.79 -16.43
C PHE A 337 13.45 5.70 -17.40
N GLU A 338 13.74 6.92 -16.98
CA GLU A 338 14.50 7.89 -17.75
C GLU A 338 15.98 7.87 -17.37
N ARG A 339 16.82 7.32 -18.25
CA ARG A 339 18.26 7.12 -17.95
C ARG A 339 19.03 8.42 -17.66
N LYS A 340 18.65 9.52 -18.30
CA LYS A 340 19.37 10.81 -18.18
C LYS A 340 19.16 11.46 -16.81
N THR A 341 17.95 11.37 -16.29
CA THR A 341 17.55 11.98 -15.02
C THR A 341 17.64 10.99 -13.86
N GLY A 342 17.70 9.69 -14.17
CA GLY A 342 17.65 8.61 -13.19
C GLY A 342 16.28 8.54 -12.49
N ILE A 343 15.23 9.09 -13.10
CA ILE A 343 13.88 9.07 -12.56
C ILE A 343 13.18 7.79 -13.02
N MET A 344 12.66 7.07 -12.05
CA MET A 344 11.74 5.95 -12.22
C MET A 344 10.32 6.43 -11.91
N SER A 345 9.44 6.38 -12.90
CA SER A 345 8.04 6.77 -12.78
C SER A 345 7.15 5.54 -12.80
N VAL A 346 6.29 5.39 -11.80
CA VAL A 346 5.28 4.32 -11.73
C VAL A 346 3.90 4.95 -11.77
N PHE A 347 3.08 4.46 -12.67
CA PHE A 347 1.77 4.97 -12.96
C PHE A 347 0.74 3.86 -12.71
N LEU A 348 -0.25 4.15 -11.88
CA LEU A 348 -1.38 3.26 -11.60
C LEU A 348 -2.65 3.89 -12.14
N HIS A 349 -3.36 3.13 -12.96
CA HIS A 349 -4.63 3.52 -13.56
C HIS A 349 -5.74 2.62 -13.03
N GLY A 350 -6.81 3.21 -12.51
CA GLY A 350 -7.93 2.45 -11.95
C GLY A 350 -9.24 3.22 -11.91
N THR A 351 -10.26 2.60 -11.34
CA THR A 351 -11.54 3.26 -11.04
C THR A 351 -11.49 3.81 -9.63
N SER A 352 -12.06 4.99 -9.41
CA SER A 352 -12.09 5.60 -8.08
C SER A 352 -12.86 4.71 -7.10
N ALA A 353 -12.28 4.44 -5.92
CA ALA A 353 -12.83 3.53 -4.91
C ALA A 353 -14.22 3.99 -4.43
N ASP A 354 -14.34 5.26 -4.07
CA ASP A 354 -15.57 5.88 -3.56
C ASP A 354 -16.29 6.74 -4.62
N GLY A 355 -15.88 6.65 -5.89
CA GLY A 355 -16.42 7.51 -6.96
C GLY A 355 -16.00 8.98 -6.84
N VAL A 356 -14.91 9.27 -6.12
CA VAL A 356 -14.34 10.61 -5.94
C VAL A 356 -13.64 11.07 -7.23
N CYS A 357 -14.21 12.07 -7.91
CA CYS A 357 -13.65 12.76 -9.08
C CYS A 357 -14.22 14.18 -9.22
N GLY A 358 -13.60 14.97 -10.11
CA GLY A 358 -14.06 16.30 -10.47
C GLY A 358 -14.14 17.20 -9.24
N SER A 359 -15.28 17.89 -9.06
CA SER A 359 -15.47 18.78 -7.92
C SER A 359 -15.40 18.09 -6.56
N GLU A 360 -15.75 16.79 -6.47
CA GLU A 360 -15.65 16.03 -5.23
C GLU A 360 -14.19 15.74 -4.87
N PHE A 361 -13.36 15.43 -5.87
CA PHE A 361 -11.92 15.29 -5.68
C PHE A 361 -11.31 16.61 -5.20
N ASP A 362 -11.65 17.73 -5.85
CA ASP A 362 -11.17 19.05 -5.44
C ASP A 362 -11.62 19.41 -4.01
N ARG A 363 -12.87 19.09 -3.64
CA ARG A 363 -13.38 19.30 -2.29
C ARG A 363 -12.56 18.52 -1.25
N VAL A 364 -12.41 17.20 -1.42
CA VAL A 364 -11.69 16.33 -0.48
C VAL A 364 -10.21 16.72 -0.40
N LYS A 365 -9.59 17.09 -1.53
CA LYS A 365 -8.21 17.58 -1.56
C LYS A 365 -8.05 18.90 -0.81
N ASN A 366 -8.97 19.84 -0.99
CA ASN A 366 -8.91 21.15 -0.32
C ASN A 366 -9.20 21.04 1.19
N GLU A 367 -10.17 20.21 1.61
CA GLU A 367 -10.49 20.01 3.04
C GLU A 367 -9.27 19.56 3.85
N GLN A 368 -8.44 18.67 3.27
CA GLN A 368 -7.22 18.23 3.92
C GLN A 368 -6.15 19.33 4.00
N GLN A 369 -6.10 20.24 3.02
CA GLN A 369 -5.14 21.35 3.00
C GLN A 369 -5.42 22.37 4.12
N TYR A 370 -6.65 22.44 4.63
CA TYR A 370 -7.05 23.33 5.73
C TYR A 370 -7.17 22.62 7.09
N GLY A 371 -6.82 21.33 7.16
CA GLY A 371 -7.19 20.42 8.25
C GLY A 371 -6.25 20.32 9.45
N ILE A 372 -5.36 21.29 9.68
CA ILE A 372 -4.71 21.46 10.99
C ILE A 372 -5.03 22.88 11.46
N VAL A 373 -6.30 23.13 11.74
CA VAL A 373 -6.66 24.21 12.66
C VAL A 373 -6.55 23.57 14.02
N PHE A 374 -5.46 23.85 14.74
CA PHE A 374 -5.48 23.68 16.18
C PHE A 374 -6.64 24.56 16.66
N GLU A 375 -7.71 23.95 17.13
CA GLU A 375 -8.66 24.66 17.98
C GLU A 375 -7.82 25.07 19.19
N ASP A 376 -7.38 26.33 19.22
CA ASP A 376 -6.72 26.90 20.38
C ASP A 376 -7.63 26.59 21.58
N GLU A 377 -7.15 25.79 22.53
CA GLU A 377 -7.85 25.43 23.78
C GLU A 377 -8.05 26.64 24.72
N ASP A 378 -8.03 27.86 24.18
CA ASP A 378 -8.01 29.12 24.94
C ASP A 378 -9.41 29.63 25.33
N GLU A 379 -10.49 28.90 25.06
CA GLU A 379 -11.80 29.10 25.70
C GLU A 379 -12.15 27.90 26.59
N GLN A 380 -11.32 27.67 27.61
CA GLN A 380 -11.84 27.24 28.91
C GLN A 380 -12.75 28.35 29.44
N ASP A 381 -14.00 28.37 28.98
CA ASP A 381 -15.08 28.99 29.75
C ASP A 381 -15.06 28.32 31.13
N ASP A 382 -14.78 29.14 32.14
CA ASP A 382 -14.91 28.82 33.56
C ASP A 382 -16.30 28.19 33.82
N ILE A 383 -16.38 26.87 33.74
CA ILE A 383 -17.51 26.14 34.32
C ILE A 383 -17.30 26.25 35.82
N ASP A 384 -17.93 27.25 36.42
CA ASP A 384 -18.21 27.33 37.85
C ASP A 384 -19.01 26.09 38.25
N ILE A 385 -18.32 25.00 38.58
CA ILE A 385 -18.90 23.86 39.27
C ILE A 385 -19.13 24.32 40.71
N ASP A 386 -20.34 24.80 40.99
CA ASP A 386 -20.85 25.01 42.34
C ASP A 386 -20.92 23.65 43.07
N ILE A 387 -19.82 23.24 43.70
CA ILE A 387 -19.78 22.14 44.65
C ILE A 387 -20.19 22.68 46.03
N ASP A 388 -21.46 23.04 46.18
CA ASP A 388 -22.08 23.17 47.50
C ASP A 388 -23.09 22.04 47.70
N GLY A 389 -22.58 20.93 48.25
CA GLY A 389 -23.33 19.69 48.42
C GLY A 389 -22.77 18.83 49.54
N SER A 390 -22.31 19.45 50.63
CA SER A 390 -21.98 18.75 51.86
C SER A 390 -23.25 18.20 52.52
N LYS A 391 -23.55 16.91 52.28
CA LYS A 391 -24.48 16.13 53.13
C LYS A 391 -23.83 14.84 53.60
N ASN A 392 -23.54 14.85 54.90
CA ASN A 392 -23.28 13.74 55.80
C ASN A 392 -23.95 12.42 55.38
N ILE A 393 -23.15 11.37 55.22
CA ILE A 393 -23.61 9.99 55.41
C ILE A 393 -22.70 9.35 56.47
N GLU A 394 -23.23 9.31 57.68
CA GLU A 394 -22.73 8.52 58.79
C GLU A 394 -22.95 7.02 58.54
N ASN A 395 -21.95 6.23 58.94
CA ASN A 395 -22.04 4.92 59.59
C ASN A 395 -22.89 3.80 58.97
N SER A 396 -22.23 2.73 58.52
CA SER A 396 -22.30 1.41 59.20
C SER A 396 -21.50 0.33 58.44
N ALA A 397 -20.51 -0.25 59.12
CA ALA A 397 -19.83 -1.47 58.69
C ALA A 397 -20.57 -2.70 59.28
N PRO A 398 -20.79 -3.79 58.51
CA PRO A 398 -21.14 -5.07 59.10
C PRO A 398 -19.88 -5.91 59.36
N ASN A 399 -19.72 -6.30 60.62
CA ASN A 399 -18.91 -7.44 61.05
C ASN A 399 -19.41 -8.72 60.36
N PHE A 400 -18.49 -9.52 59.84
CA PHE A 400 -18.70 -10.94 59.60
C PHE A 400 -17.74 -11.75 60.48
N ASN A 401 -18.33 -12.55 61.37
CA ASN A 401 -17.75 -13.76 61.94
C ASN A 401 -18.02 -14.93 60.99
#